data_AF-A0A7X9BBY6-F1
#
_entry.id   AF-A0A7X9BBY6-F1
#
_cell.length_a   1.000
_cell.length_b   1.000
_cell.length_c   1.000
_cell.angle_alpha   90.00
_cell.angle_beta   90.00
_cell.angle_gamma   90.00
#
_symmetry.space_group_name_H-M   'P 1'
#
loop_
_entity.id
_entity.type
_entity.pdbx_description
1 polymer ?
#
loop_
_entity_poly.entity_id
_entity_poly.type
_entity_poly.pdbx_seq_one_letter_code
_entity_poly.pdbx_strand_id
1 'polypeptide(L)'
;MIEKRVTIMGYRSDVRIVTSQKGFEKLKDFVTNKIANSQNPNMYNLMENLGFEHNNSYSKYFGWNNVKWYYEDVDIVMEGLHKLKDEDFSYRFARLGENFDDYEEESYESEKEEEQDLEYPCVERYFDDDYVKDNMNSNDMDISS
;
A
#
# COMPACT_ATOMS: atom_id res chain seq x y z
N MET A 1 -17.96 26.18 15.69
CA MET A 1 -16.60 25.62 15.70
C MET A 1 -16.75 24.12 15.59
N ILE A 2 -16.37 23.53 14.47
CA ILE A 2 -16.35 22.08 14.31
C ILE A 2 -14.92 21.67 14.64
N GLU A 3 -14.74 20.96 15.75
CA GLU A 3 -13.46 20.34 16.08
C GLU A 3 -13.14 19.33 14.98
N LYS A 4 -12.13 19.64 14.16
CA LYS A 4 -11.47 18.62 13.34
C LYS A 4 -10.85 17.65 14.34
N ARG A 5 -11.45 16.47 14.51
CA ARG A 5 -10.72 15.30 15.02
C ARG A 5 -9.54 15.11 14.07
N VAL A 6 -8.35 15.46 14.53
CA VAL A 6 -7.12 15.05 13.85
C VAL A 6 -7.01 13.57 14.12
N THR A 7 -7.49 12.75 13.19
CA THR A 7 -7.17 11.33 13.15
C THR A 7 -5.65 11.27 13.03
N ILE A 8 -4.98 10.82 14.08
CA ILE A 8 -3.54 10.53 14.02
C ILE A 8 -3.45 9.24 13.21
N MET A 9 -3.43 9.39 11.89
CA MET A 9 -3.23 8.26 10.99
C MET A 9 -1.79 7.76 11.14
N GLY A 10 -1.57 6.45 11.07
CA GLY A 10 -0.25 5.84 11.21
C GLY A 10 0.74 6.45 10.23
N TYR A 11 1.97 6.68 10.68
CA TYR A 11 2.97 7.31 9.84
C TYR A 11 3.42 6.39 8.71
N ARG A 12 3.41 5.08 8.99
CA ARG A 12 3.88 4.05 8.06
C ARG A 12 2.79 3.06 7.72
N SER A 13 2.92 2.48 6.52
CA SER A 13 1.95 1.51 6.03
C SER A 13 2.62 0.44 5.18
N ASP A 14 2.10 -0.77 5.31
CA ASP A 14 2.31 -1.84 4.34
C ASP A 14 1.25 -1.71 3.25
N VAL A 15 1.68 -1.84 2.00
CA VAL A 15 0.85 -1.53 0.83
C VAL A 15 0.94 -2.68 -0.15
N ARG A 16 -0.19 -3.05 -0.71
CA ARG A 16 -0.34 -4.19 -1.61
C ARG A 16 -1.27 -3.82 -2.75
N ILE A 17 -0.80 -4.06 -3.98
CA ILE A 17 -1.51 -3.73 -5.22
C ILE A 17 -1.51 -4.96 -6.13
N VAL A 18 -2.65 -5.25 -6.73
CA VAL A 18 -2.79 -6.22 -7.83
C VAL A 18 -3.30 -5.49 -9.06
N THR A 19 -2.65 -5.70 -10.20
CA THR A 19 -3.09 -5.21 -11.52
C THR A 19 -2.95 -6.33 -12.56
N SER A 20 -3.52 -6.15 -13.75
CA SER A 20 -3.05 -6.89 -14.93
C SER A 20 -1.57 -6.56 -15.21
N GLN A 21 -0.86 -7.39 -15.99
CA GLN A 21 0.51 -7.09 -16.43
C GLN A 21 0.57 -5.75 -17.17
N LYS A 22 -0.42 -5.48 -18.02
CA LYS A 22 -0.52 -4.22 -18.78
C LYS A 22 -0.78 -3.03 -17.85
N GLY A 23 -1.68 -3.19 -16.89
CA GLY A 23 -1.96 -2.17 -15.88
C GLY A 23 -0.73 -1.80 -15.05
N PHE A 24 0.12 -2.79 -14.72
CA PHE A 24 1.37 -2.52 -14.00
C PHE A 24 2.32 -1.64 -14.80
N GLU A 25 2.57 -1.98 -16.07
CA GLU A 25 3.47 -1.19 -16.93
C GLU A 25 2.92 0.22 -17.14
N LYS A 26 1.60 0.36 -17.34
CA LYS A 26 0.92 1.65 -17.42
C LYS A 26 1.11 2.50 -16.16
N LEU A 27 0.93 1.90 -14.99
CA LEU A 27 1.14 2.58 -13.72
C LEU A 27 2.60 3.01 -13.55
N LYS A 28 3.54 2.11 -13.84
CA LYS A 28 4.97 2.39 -13.75
C LYS A 28 5.37 3.53 -14.67
N ASP A 29 4.95 3.50 -15.93
CA ASP A 29 5.22 4.56 -16.90
C ASP A 29 4.63 5.89 -16.43
N PHE A 30 3.39 5.88 -15.93
CA PHE A 30 2.76 7.09 -15.40
C PHE A 30 3.58 7.68 -14.25
N VAL A 31 3.89 6.89 -13.23
CA VAL A 31 4.62 7.33 -12.03
C VAL A 31 6.01 7.85 -12.41
N THR A 32 6.78 7.07 -13.18
CA THR A 32 8.13 7.47 -13.60
C THR A 32 8.11 8.77 -14.40
N ASN A 33 7.17 8.92 -15.34
CA ASN A 33 7.05 10.16 -16.12
C ASN A 33 6.59 11.34 -15.27
N LYS A 34 5.67 11.14 -14.32
CA LYS A 34 5.19 12.19 -13.42
C LYS A 34 6.34 12.72 -12.56
N ILE A 35 7.16 11.83 -11.99
CA ILE A 35 8.33 12.18 -11.18
C ILE A 35 9.35 12.94 -12.03
N ALA A 36 9.72 12.42 -13.21
CA ALA A 36 10.72 13.03 -14.08
C ALA A 36 10.36 14.45 -14.53
N ASN A 37 9.06 14.78 -14.60
CA ASN A 37 8.55 16.10 -14.98
C ASN A 37 8.08 16.95 -13.77
N SER A 38 8.31 16.49 -12.54
CA SER A 38 7.95 17.21 -11.32
C SER A 38 8.97 18.29 -10.95
N GLN A 39 8.70 19.04 -9.89
CA GLN A 39 9.66 19.99 -9.31
C GLN A 39 10.85 19.27 -8.61
N ASN A 40 10.72 17.96 -8.34
CA ASN A 40 11.75 17.15 -7.72
C ASN A 40 12.00 15.85 -8.53
N PRO A 41 12.68 15.94 -9.68
CA PRO A 41 12.92 14.78 -10.55
C PRO A 41 13.82 13.69 -9.95
N ASN A 42 14.51 13.99 -8.85
CA ASN A 42 15.33 13.03 -8.09
C ASN A 42 14.57 12.39 -6.92
N MET A 43 13.26 12.61 -6.82
CA MET A 43 12.42 11.97 -5.82
C MET A 43 12.49 10.44 -5.95
N TYR A 44 12.32 9.76 -4.82
CA TYR A 44 12.28 8.31 -4.79
C TYR A 44 11.10 7.78 -5.62
N ASN A 45 11.39 6.83 -6.52
CA ASN A 45 10.37 6.20 -7.34
C ASN A 45 10.01 4.83 -6.76
N LEU A 46 8.85 4.75 -6.12
CA LEU A 46 8.30 3.52 -5.54
C LEU A 46 8.14 2.40 -6.59
N MET A 47 7.80 2.75 -7.84
CA MET A 47 7.60 1.78 -8.92
C MET A 47 8.90 1.20 -9.48
N GLU A 48 10.06 1.83 -9.21
CA GLU A 48 11.37 1.27 -9.55
C GLU A 48 11.98 0.42 -8.43
N ASN A 49 11.47 0.56 -7.21
CA ASN A 49 12.01 -0.11 -6.04
C ASN A 49 10.87 -0.78 -5.25
N LEU A 50 10.36 -1.88 -5.80
CA LEU A 50 9.33 -2.68 -5.14
C LEU A 50 9.92 -3.37 -3.91
N GLY A 51 9.22 -3.29 -2.77
CA GLY A 51 9.60 -4.02 -1.55
C GLY A 51 9.14 -5.48 -1.58
N PHE A 52 8.15 -5.78 -2.42
CA PHE A 52 7.62 -7.11 -2.67
C PHE A 52 7.07 -7.17 -4.10
N GLU A 53 7.29 -8.28 -4.79
CA GLU A 53 6.61 -8.58 -6.06
C GLU A 53 6.40 -10.08 -6.26
N HIS A 54 5.30 -10.39 -6.94
CA HIS A 54 4.97 -11.71 -7.45
C HIS A 54 4.16 -11.55 -8.74
N ASN A 55 4.37 -12.43 -9.70
CA ASN A 55 3.67 -12.37 -10.98
C ASN A 55 3.34 -13.76 -11.50
N ASN A 56 2.24 -13.83 -12.24
CA ASN A 56 1.92 -14.94 -13.12
C ASN A 56 1.78 -14.40 -14.55
N SER A 57 1.27 -15.21 -15.49
CA SER A 57 1.07 -14.79 -16.89
C SER A 57 0.07 -13.66 -17.09
N TYR A 58 -0.66 -13.27 -16.05
CA TYR A 58 -1.90 -12.52 -16.12
C TYR A 58 -1.86 -11.24 -15.29
N SER A 59 -1.49 -11.38 -14.02
CA SER A 59 -1.50 -10.33 -13.01
C SER A 59 -0.13 -10.14 -12.39
N LYS A 60 0.08 -8.94 -11.89
CA LYS A 60 1.22 -8.60 -11.04
C LYS A 60 0.70 -8.17 -9.67
N TYR A 61 1.23 -8.82 -8.64
CA TYR A 61 0.98 -8.53 -7.24
C TYR A 61 2.25 -7.92 -6.65
N PHE A 62 2.18 -6.69 -6.14
CA PHE A 62 3.36 -5.95 -5.71
C PHE A 62 3.05 -4.98 -4.59
N GLY A 63 4.09 -4.38 -4.03
CA GLY A 63 3.93 -3.27 -3.10
C GLY A 63 5.16 -3.07 -2.24
N TRP A 64 4.93 -2.51 -1.06
CA TRP A 64 5.99 -2.06 -0.17
C TRP A 64 5.65 -2.34 1.28
N ASN A 65 6.68 -2.50 2.10
CA ASN A 65 6.53 -2.58 3.55
C ASN A 65 7.01 -1.27 4.16
N ASN A 66 6.33 -0.82 5.21
CA ASN A 66 6.77 0.28 6.06
C ASN A 66 6.96 1.62 5.31
N VAL A 67 6.16 1.88 4.27
CA VAL A 67 6.17 3.12 3.47
C VAL A 67 5.60 4.28 4.27
N LYS A 68 6.23 5.45 4.17
CA LYS A 68 5.73 6.69 4.78
C LYS A 68 4.55 7.20 3.97
N TRP A 69 3.34 7.12 4.51
CA TRP A 69 2.13 7.25 3.69
C TRP A 69 1.85 8.67 3.17
N TYR A 70 2.21 9.71 3.94
CA TYR A 70 1.93 11.12 3.60
C TYR A 70 3.06 11.81 2.83
N TYR A 71 3.66 11.10 1.87
CA TYR A 71 4.73 11.62 1.04
C TYR A 71 4.30 11.70 -0.43
N GLU A 72 4.90 12.65 -1.15
CA GLU A 72 4.57 12.96 -2.55
C GLU A 72 4.72 11.77 -3.50
N ASP A 73 5.65 10.84 -3.21
CA ASP A 73 5.82 9.62 -3.98
C ASP A 73 4.61 8.68 -3.89
N VAL A 74 3.99 8.57 -2.71
CA VAL A 74 2.72 7.83 -2.52
C VAL A 74 1.58 8.52 -3.24
N ASP A 75 1.45 9.85 -3.12
CA ASP A 75 0.39 10.63 -3.79
C ASP A 75 0.40 10.40 -5.31
N ILE A 76 1.58 10.34 -5.93
CA ILE A 76 1.73 10.08 -7.36
C ILE A 76 1.31 8.65 -7.73
N VAL A 77 1.61 7.64 -6.89
CA VAL A 77 1.15 6.27 -7.13
C VAL A 77 -0.38 6.20 -7.06
N MET A 78 -1.00 6.85 -6.06
CA MET A 78 -2.46 6.90 -5.93
C MET A 78 -3.12 7.63 -7.12
N GLU A 79 -2.52 8.74 -7.58
CA GLU A 79 -2.93 9.40 -8.83
C GLU A 79 -2.85 8.44 -10.03
N GLY A 80 -1.79 7.63 -10.10
CA GLY A 80 -1.61 6.61 -11.12
C GLY A 80 -2.67 5.50 -11.09
N LEU A 81 -3.10 5.07 -9.90
CA LEU A 81 -4.20 4.10 -9.77
C LEU A 81 -5.53 4.67 -10.25
N HIS A 82 -5.85 5.92 -9.88
CA HIS A 82 -7.03 6.59 -10.42
C HIS A 82 -6.94 6.74 -11.95
N LYS A 83 -5.74 6.99 -12.47
CA LYS A 83 -5.51 7.06 -13.91
C LYS A 83 -5.73 5.71 -14.63
N LEU A 84 -5.38 4.59 -13.99
CA LEU A 84 -5.73 3.26 -14.49
C LEU A 84 -7.25 3.10 -14.61
N LYS A 85 -8.00 3.47 -13.57
CA LYS A 85 -9.47 3.45 -13.60
C LYS A 85 -10.04 4.34 -14.72
N ASP A 86 -9.53 5.56 -14.88
CA ASP A 86 -9.97 6.45 -15.97
C ASP A 86 -9.68 5.87 -17.37
N GLU A 87 -8.62 5.08 -17.51
CA GLU A 87 -8.27 4.35 -18.74
C GLU A 87 -8.89 2.95 -18.81
N ASP A 88 -9.76 2.61 -17.87
CA ASP A 88 -10.48 1.33 -17.79
C ASP A 88 -9.57 0.11 -17.59
N PHE A 89 -8.58 0.21 -16.69
CA PHE A 89 -7.70 -0.88 -16.25
C PHE A 89 -8.03 -1.33 -14.82
N SER A 90 -8.22 -2.63 -14.61
CA SER A 90 -8.51 -3.23 -13.32
C SER A 90 -7.35 -3.07 -12.33
N TYR A 91 -7.67 -2.77 -11.08
CA TYR A 91 -6.73 -2.88 -9.96
C TYR A 91 -7.42 -3.26 -8.65
N ARG A 92 -6.63 -3.80 -7.73
CA ARG A 92 -6.93 -3.96 -6.30
C ARG A 92 -5.84 -3.29 -5.49
N PHE A 93 -6.23 -2.55 -4.48
CA PHE A 93 -5.33 -1.85 -3.57
C PHE A 93 -5.77 -2.14 -2.15
N ALA A 94 -4.80 -2.43 -1.28
CA ALA A 94 -4.97 -2.47 0.15
C ALA A 94 -3.77 -1.82 0.84
N ARG A 95 -4.05 -1.08 1.91
CA ARG A 95 -3.06 -0.45 2.78
C ARG A 95 -3.37 -0.79 4.22
N LEU A 96 -2.35 -1.27 4.92
CA LEU A 96 -2.37 -1.56 6.34
C LEU A 96 -1.45 -0.59 7.08
N GLY A 97 -2.03 0.32 7.84
CA GLY A 97 -1.31 1.23 8.72
C GLY A 97 -0.98 0.64 10.09
N GLU A 98 -0.29 1.44 10.91
CA GLU A 98 0.20 1.06 12.24
C GLU A 98 -0.94 0.82 13.25
N ASN A 99 -2.04 1.56 13.13
CA ASN A 99 -3.17 1.41 14.04
C ASN A 99 -4.17 0.36 13.53
N PHE A 100 -4.89 -0.24 14.47
CA PHE A 100 -5.88 -1.29 14.14
C PHE A 100 -7.00 -0.78 13.23
N ASP A 101 -7.38 0.48 13.32
CA ASP A 101 -8.40 1.09 12.45
C ASP A 101 -7.80 1.75 11.20
N ASP A 102 -6.47 1.79 11.07
CA ASP A 102 -5.78 2.35 9.92
C ASP A 102 -5.69 1.30 8.81
N TYR A 103 -6.82 1.08 8.16
CA TYR A 103 -6.97 0.16 7.04
C TYR A 103 -7.72 0.83 5.91
N GLU A 104 -7.25 0.63 4.68
CA GLU A 104 -7.83 1.22 3.48
C GLU A 104 -7.81 0.22 2.33
N GLU A 105 -8.92 0.12 1.60
CA GLU A 105 -9.06 -0.66 0.39
C GLU A 105 -9.66 0.20 -0.72
N GLU A 106 -9.17 -0.02 -1.93
CA GLU A 106 -9.75 0.55 -3.14
C GLU A 106 -9.64 -0.47 -4.27
N SER A 107 -10.65 -0.52 -5.13
CA SER A 107 -10.63 -1.41 -6.29
C SER A 107 -11.41 -0.82 -7.45
N TYR A 108 -10.96 -1.17 -8.65
CA TYR A 108 -11.71 -0.98 -9.88
C TYR A 108 -11.63 -2.24 -10.72
N GLU A 109 -12.75 -2.61 -11.36
CA GLU A 109 -12.81 -3.70 -12.33
C GLU A 109 -13.17 -3.12 -13.68
N SER A 110 -12.31 -3.37 -14.67
CA SER A 110 -12.53 -3.02 -16.06
C SER A 110 -13.64 -3.86 -16.66
N GLU A 111 -14.49 -3.26 -17.47
CA GLU A 111 -15.47 -4.01 -18.29
C GLU A 111 -14.88 -4.43 -19.66
N LYS A 112 -13.65 -3.99 -19.97
CA LYS A 112 -13.06 -4.11 -21.31
C LYS A 112 -11.76 -4.90 -21.36
N GLU A 113 -11.05 -5.06 -20.25
CA GLU A 113 -9.85 -5.90 -20.23
C GLU A 113 -10.23 -7.38 -20.42
N GLU A 114 -9.38 -8.13 -21.14
CA GLU A 114 -9.48 -9.60 -21.11
C GLU A 114 -9.14 -10.11 -19.71
N GLU A 115 -8.30 -9.34 -19.00
CA GLU A 115 -7.86 -9.61 -17.65
C GLU A 115 -8.88 -9.17 -16.57
N GLN A 116 -9.90 -10.01 -16.36
CA GLN A 116 -10.95 -9.93 -15.34
C GLN A 116 -10.61 -10.59 -13.97
N ASP A 117 -11.41 -10.34 -12.94
CA ASP A 117 -11.39 -11.08 -11.67
C ASP A 117 -10.02 -11.10 -10.96
N LEU A 118 -9.34 -9.94 -10.92
CA LEU A 118 -8.10 -9.82 -10.18
C LEU A 118 -8.28 -10.19 -8.70
N GLU A 119 -7.33 -10.95 -8.17
CA GLU A 119 -7.25 -11.32 -6.76
C GLU A 119 -7.10 -10.09 -5.87
N TYR A 120 -7.75 -10.12 -4.70
CA TYR A 120 -7.66 -9.06 -3.71
C TYR A 120 -6.48 -9.31 -2.77
N PRO A 121 -5.69 -8.29 -2.41
CA PRO A 121 -4.74 -8.41 -1.31
C PRO A 121 -5.45 -8.90 -0.04
N CYS A 122 -5.05 -10.06 0.46
CA CYS A 122 -5.56 -10.59 1.71
C CYS A 122 -4.76 -10.02 2.88
N VAL A 123 -5.46 -9.50 3.89
CA VAL A 123 -4.86 -8.95 5.10
C VAL A 123 -5.26 -9.78 6.30
N GLU A 124 -4.25 -10.26 7.03
CA GLU A 124 -4.44 -10.97 8.30
C GLU A 124 -3.77 -10.19 9.42
N ARG A 125 -4.45 -10.10 10.57
CA ARG A 125 -3.91 -9.51 11.81
C ARG A 125 -4.08 -10.50 12.95
N TYR A 126 -3.03 -10.63 13.76
CA TYR A 126 -2.94 -11.60 14.85
C TYR A 126 -2.59 -10.89 16.15
N PHE A 127 -2.96 -11.48 17.29
CA PHE A 127 -2.48 -11.02 18.59
C PHE A 127 -1.00 -11.34 18.74
N ASP A 128 -0.21 -10.36 19.16
CA ASP A 128 1.18 -10.58 19.56
C ASP A 128 1.21 -11.10 21.02
N ASP A 129 0.82 -12.36 21.18
CA ASP A 129 0.76 -13.02 22.48
C ASP A 129 2.15 -13.11 23.14
N ASP A 130 3.22 -13.14 22.35
CA ASP A 130 4.59 -13.26 22.86
C ASP A 130 5.07 -11.95 23.47
N TYR A 131 4.75 -10.80 22.85
CA TYR A 131 4.94 -9.48 23.50
C TYR A 131 4.26 -9.41 24.87
N VAL A 132 3.01 -9.89 24.97
CA VAL A 132 2.27 -9.88 26.25
C VAL A 132 2.95 -10.78 27.28
N LYS A 133 3.32 -12.01 26.92
CA LYS A 133 4.01 -12.96 27.81
C LYS A 133 5.34 -12.41 28.31
N ASP A 134 6.15 -11.84 27.41
CA ASP A 134 7.47 -11.30 27.75
C ASP A 134 7.37 -10.15 28.76
N ASN A 135 6.39 -9.26 28.60
CA ASN A 135 6.14 -8.16 29.53
C ASN A 135 5.53 -8.61 30.87
N MET A 136 4.80 -9.73 30.90
CA MET A 136 4.35 -10.31 32.17
C MET A 136 5.54 -10.89 32.95
N ASN A 137 6.42 -11.63 32.28
CA ASN A 137 7.56 -12.29 32.92
C ASN A 137 8.65 -11.30 33.38
N SER A 138 8.85 -10.18 32.67
CA SER A 138 9.80 -9.15 33.08
C SER A 138 9.40 -8.47 34.39
N ASN A 139 8.10 -8.23 34.60
CA ASN A 139 7.59 -7.63 35.83
C ASN A 139 7.75 -8.54 37.06
N ASP A 140 7.73 -9.86 36.89
CA ASP A 140 7.94 -10.80 37.99
C ASP A 140 9.40 -10.83 38.48
N MET A 141 10.36 -10.56 37.59
CA MET A 141 11.78 -10.47 37.97
C MET A 141 12.07 -9.24 38.84
N ASP A 142 11.43 -8.10 38.57
CA ASP A 142 11.62 -6.86 39.35
C ASP A 142 11.00 -6.93 40.76
N ILE A 143 9.93 -7.71 40.96
CA ILE A 143 9.29 -7.89 42.28
C ILE A 143 10.10 -8.83 43.19
N SER A 144 10.99 -9.64 42.60
CA SER A 144 11.79 -10.65 43.32
C SER A 144 13.20 -10.21 43.73
N SER A 145 13.55 -8.94 43.49
CA SER A 145 14.84 -8.31 43.81
C SER A 145 14.75 -7.23 44.89
#